data_AF-A0AA38CG43-F1
#
_entry.id   AF-A0AA38CG43-F1
#
_cell.length_a   1.000
_cell.length_b   1.000
_cell.length_c   1.000
_cell.angle_alpha   90.00
_cell.angle_beta   90.00
_cell.angle_gamma   90.00
#
_symmetry.space_group_name_H-M   'P 1'
#
loop_
_entity.id
_entity.type
_entity.pdbx_description
1 polymer ?
#
loop_
_entity_poly.entity_id
_entity_poly.type
_entity_poly.pdbx_seq_one_letter_code
_entity_poly.pdbx_strand_id
1 'polypeptide(L)'
;MKDEENVAAYLLRVDEIVNTIRGLGEKVEESEIVQKVLRSLPVRFDAKVSAIEEMKNLDQLKMDELHGILTAYEMNTKSKKPKKRETTFKASNK
;
A
#
# COMPACT_ATOMS: atom_id res chain seq x y z
N MET A 1 -7.53 3.95 0.91
CA MET A 1 -7.52 2.50 0.61
C MET A 1 -8.43 1.78 1.60
N LYS A 2 -9.24 0.81 1.15
CA LYS A 2 -10.06 0.00 2.08
C LYS A 2 -9.23 -1.11 2.72
N ASP A 3 -9.73 -1.68 3.82
CA ASP A 3 -8.98 -2.71 4.54
C ASP A 3 -8.77 -4.00 3.74
N GLU A 4 -9.75 -4.48 2.96
CA GLU A 4 -9.56 -5.68 2.13
C GLU A 4 -9.03 -5.39 0.72
N GLU A 5 -8.92 -4.11 0.34
CA GLU A 5 -8.40 -3.70 -0.96
C GLU A 5 -6.91 -4.04 -1.06
N ASN A 6 -6.47 -4.50 -2.22
CA ASN A 6 -5.04 -4.72 -2.47
C ASN A 6 -4.38 -3.43 -3.01
N VAL A 7 -3.07 -3.30 -2.80
CA VAL A 7 -2.31 -2.10 -3.17
C VAL A 7 -2.43 -1.77 -4.66
N ALA A 8 -2.37 -2.77 -5.54
CA ALA A 8 -2.43 -2.54 -6.98
C ALA A 8 -3.77 -1.95 -7.43
N ALA A 9 -4.89 -2.52 -6.96
CA ALA A 9 -6.23 -2.02 -7.25
C ALA A 9 -6.43 -0.60 -6.69
N TYR A 10 -5.90 -0.33 -5.50
CA TYR A 10 -5.95 0.98 -4.89
C TYR A 10 -5.18 2.03 -5.70
N LEU A 11 -3.94 1.74 -6.12
CA LEU A 11 -3.11 2.66 -6.89
C LEU A 11 -3.69 2.95 -8.29
N LEU A 12 -4.24 1.93 -8.96
CA LEU A 12 -4.96 2.13 -10.23
C LEU A 12 -6.10 3.14 -10.09
N ARG A 13 -6.88 3.03 -9.02
CA ARG A 13 -7.95 3.99 -8.71
C ARG A 13 -7.41 5.41 -8.47
N VAL A 14 -6.27 5.54 -7.81
CA VAL A 14 -5.61 6.84 -7.61
C VAL A 14 -5.20 7.42 -8.96
N ASP A 15 -4.58 6.63 -9.83
CA ASP A 15 -4.17 7.06 -11.17
C ASP A 15 -5.37 7.51 -12.02
N GLU A 16 -6.49 6.77 -11.99
CA GLU A 16 -7.74 7.16 -12.66
C GLU A 16 -8.27 8.51 -12.17
N ILE A 17 -8.26 8.74 -10.85
CA ILE A 17 -8.70 10.01 -10.25
C ILE A 17 -7.77 11.15 -10.67
N VAL A 18 -6.45 10.95 -10.57
CA VAL A 18 -5.45 11.95 -10.96
C VAL A 18 -5.57 12.30 -12.44
N ASN A 19 -5.74 11.29 -13.30
CA ASN A 19 -5.92 11.50 -14.74
C ASN A 19 -7.22 12.25 -15.03
N THR A 20 -8.29 11.97 -14.30
CA THR A 20 -9.56 12.71 -14.43
C THR A 20 -9.37 14.19 -14.05
N ILE A 21 -8.74 14.46 -12.90
CA ILE A 21 -8.47 15.84 -12.44
C ILE A 21 -7.62 16.60 -13.47
N ARG A 22 -6.55 15.98 -13.96
CA ARG A 22 -5.70 16.55 -15.03
C ARG A 22 -6.47 16.79 -16.32
N GLY A 23 -7.38 15.89 -16.69
CA GLY A 23 -8.26 16.04 -17.85
C GLY A 23 -9.24 17.20 -17.75
N LEU A 24 -9.59 17.61 -16.53
CA LEU A 24 -10.41 18.80 -16.24
C LEU A 24 -9.61 20.12 -16.27
N GLY A 25 -8.29 20.05 -16.54
CA GLY A 25 -7.40 21.21 -16.60
C GLY A 25 -6.80 21.63 -15.26
N GLU A 26 -7.08 20.88 -14.19
CA GLU A 26 -6.45 21.10 -12.90
C GLU A 26 -5.04 20.51 -12.85
N LYS A 27 -4.12 21.23 -12.22
CA LYS A 27 -2.76 20.74 -11.96
C LYS A 27 -2.71 20.12 -10.58
N VAL A 28 -2.20 18.89 -10.50
CA VAL A 28 -1.92 18.21 -9.24
C VAL A 28 -0.45 17.83 -9.25
N GLU A 29 0.28 18.38 -8.29
CA GLU A 29 1.70 18.11 -8.11
C GLU A 29 1.93 16.68 -7.63
N GLU A 30 3.01 16.05 -8.09
CA GLU A 30 3.31 14.66 -7.77
C GLU A 30 3.49 14.46 -6.25
N SER A 31 4.16 15.40 -5.59
CA SER A 31 4.36 15.38 -4.13
C SER A 31 3.04 15.42 -3.35
N GLU A 32 2.05 16.16 -3.85
CA GLU A 32 0.71 16.21 -3.24
C GLU A 32 0.02 14.84 -3.34
N ILE A 33 0.14 14.18 -4.49
CA ILE A 33 -0.42 12.84 -4.70
C ILE A 33 0.25 11.83 -3.76
N VAL A 34 1.59 11.84 -3.69
CA VAL A 34 2.37 10.97 -2.78
C VAL A 34 1.90 11.13 -1.33
N GLN A 35 1.79 12.36 -0.84
CA GLN A 35 1.33 12.63 0.52
C GLN A 35 -0.11 12.14 0.75
N LYS A 36 -1.01 12.37 -0.22
CA LYS A 36 -2.41 11.89 -0.14
C LYS A 36 -2.48 10.37 -0.14
N VAL A 37 -1.65 9.70 -0.93
CA VAL A 37 -1.56 8.24 -0.95
C VAL A 37 -1.12 7.72 0.41
N LEU A 38 -0.02 8.22 0.96
CA LEU A 38 0.50 7.79 2.26
C LEU A 38 -0.52 7.98 3.39
N ARG A 39 -1.19 9.15 3.45
CA ARG A 39 -2.22 9.47 4.47
C ARG A 39 -3.49 8.61 4.38
N SER A 40 -3.75 7.98 3.23
CA SER A 40 -4.97 7.20 3.00
C SER A 40 -4.74 5.70 3.01
N LEU A 41 -3.52 5.26 3.31
CA LEU A 41 -3.22 3.85 3.58
C LEU A 41 -3.82 3.42 4.92
N PRO A 42 -4.23 2.15 5.07
CA PRO A 42 -4.75 1.65 6.34
C PRO A 42 -3.63 1.44 7.37
N VAL A 43 -4.00 1.37 8.66
CA VAL A 43 -3.10 1.24 9.83
C VAL A 43 -2.04 0.14 9.68
N ARG A 44 -2.34 -0.94 8.94
CA ARG A 44 -1.37 -2.01 8.68
C ARG A 44 -0.12 -1.57 7.91
N PHE A 45 -0.13 -0.39 7.29
CA PHE A 45 1.00 0.22 6.62
C PHE A 45 1.71 1.28 7.47
N ASP A 46 1.22 1.63 8.67
CA ASP A 46 1.77 2.74 9.47
C ASP A 46 3.28 2.61 9.68
N ALA A 47 3.76 1.42 10.08
CA ALA A 47 5.19 1.17 10.25
C ALA A 47 5.99 1.39 8.94
N LYS A 48 5.37 1.12 7.79
CA LYS A 48 6.00 1.36 6.49
C LYS A 48 5.95 2.84 6.09
N VAL A 49 4.86 3.54 6.40
CA VAL A 49 4.70 4.98 6.17
C VAL A 49 5.74 5.75 6.98
N SER A 50 5.86 5.49 8.29
CA SER A 50 6.86 6.14 9.15
C SER A 50 8.29 5.93 8.63
N ALA A 51 8.62 4.70 8.21
CA ALA A 51 9.94 4.42 7.63
C ALA A 51 10.19 5.18 6.31
N ILE A 52 9.16 5.44 5.50
CA ILE A 52 9.31 6.24 4.27
C ILE A 52 9.54 7.71 4.63
N GLU A 53 8.76 8.24 5.58
CA GLU A 53 8.85 9.62 6.05
C GLU A 53 10.21 9.93 6.70
N GLU A 54 10.79 8.98 7.43
CA GLU A 54 12.12 9.11 8.04
C GLU A 54 13.26 9.01 7.02
N MET A 55 13.14 8.15 6.01
CA MET A 55 14.23 7.85 5.08
C MET A 55 14.26 8.76 3.84
N LYS A 56 13.13 9.35 3.46
CA LYS A 56 13.00 10.07 2.18
C LYS A 56 12.30 11.42 2.37
N ASN A 57 12.75 12.40 1.61
CA ASN A 57 11.99 13.64 1.43
C ASN A 57 10.77 13.36 0.52
N LEU A 58 9.56 13.49 1.06
CA LEU A 58 8.32 13.24 0.33
C LEU A 58 8.13 14.16 -0.88
N ASP A 59 8.73 15.35 -0.88
CA ASP A 59 8.65 16.28 -2.01
C ASP A 59 9.49 15.86 -3.21
N GLN A 60 10.43 14.92 -3.00
CA GLN A 60 11.30 14.37 -4.05
C GLN A 60 10.95 12.91 -4.40
N LEU A 61 10.05 12.29 -3.64
CA LEU A 61 9.63 10.92 -3.88
C LEU A 61 8.70 10.88 -5.09
N LYS A 62 9.07 10.08 -6.09
CA LYS A 62 8.24 9.87 -7.29
C LYS A 62 7.13 8.85 -7.02
N MET A 63 6.01 8.99 -7.72
CA MET A 63 4.88 8.05 -7.60
C MET A 63 5.28 6.63 -8.01
N ASP A 64 6.08 6.48 -9.07
CA ASP A 64 6.57 5.17 -9.51
C ASP A 64 7.41 4.45 -8.44
N GLU A 65 8.23 5.20 -7.70
CA GLU A 65 9.00 4.65 -6.58
C GLU A 65 8.07 4.21 -5.44
N LEU A 66 7.08 5.04 -5.11
CA LEU A 66 6.09 4.73 -4.09
C LEU A 66 5.29 3.47 -4.45
N HIS A 67 4.89 3.32 -5.73
CA HIS A 67 4.21 2.14 -6.24
C HIS A 67 5.02 0.87 -6.02
N GLY A 68 6.31 0.90 -6.36
CA GLY A 68 7.23 -0.22 -6.15
C GLY A 68 7.38 -0.58 -4.67
N ILE A 69 7.55 0.43 -3.81
CA ILE A 69 7.72 0.24 -2.37
C ILE A 69 6.48 -0.41 -1.74
N LEU A 70 5.29 0.11 -2.03
CA LEU A 70 4.04 -0.39 -1.45
C LEU A 70 3.70 -1.79 -1.97
N THR A 71 3.91 -2.06 -3.26
CA THR A 71 3.68 -3.37 -3.87
C THR A 71 4.60 -4.43 -3.25
N ALA A 72 5.90 -4.12 -3.15
CA ALA A 72 6.86 -5.03 -2.52
C ALA A 72 6.52 -5.32 -1.05
N TYR A 73 6.09 -4.30 -0.31
CA TYR A 73 5.66 -4.46 1.08
C TYR A 73 4.43 -5.38 1.20
N GLU A 74 3.43 -5.21 0.34
CA GLU A 74 2.24 -6.06 0.34
C GLU A 74 2.57 -7.53 -0.02
N MET A 75 3.45 -7.76 -0.99
CA MET A 75 3.91 -9.11 -1.36
C MET A 75 4.68 -9.79 -0.21
N ASN A 76 5.53 -9.05 0.48
CA ASN A 76 6.31 -9.57 1.61
C ASN A 76 5.43 -9.87 2.84
N THR A 77 4.41 -9.06 3.12
CA THR A 77 3.48 -9.29 4.24
C THR A 77 2.52 -10.44 3.97
N LYS A 78 2.05 -10.61 2.72
CA LYS A 78 1.24 -11.77 2.30
C LYS A 78 2.02 -13.09 2.41
N SER A 79 3.30 -13.08 2.04
CA SER A 79 4.19 -14.26 2.15
C SER A 79 4.46 -14.72 3.59
N LYS A 80 4.27 -13.83 4.57
CA LYS A 80 4.49 -14.10 6.00
C LYS A 80 3.25 -14.59 6.75
N LYS A 81 2.07 -14.66 6.13
CA LYS A 81 0.91 -15.29 6.78
C LYS A 81 1.22 -16.79 6.94
N PRO A 82 1.29 -17.34 8.16
CA PRO A 82 1.44 -18.77 8.32
C PRO A 82 0.24 -19.42 7.65
N LYS A 83 0.50 -20.29 6.65
CA LYS A 83 -0.51 -21.26 6.20
C LYS A 83 -1.01 -21.93 7.47
N LYS A 84 -2.27 -21.72 7.82
CA LYS A 84 -2.95 -22.37 8.95
C LYS A 84 -2.78 -23.88 8.74
N ARG A 85 -1.75 -24.48 9.32
CA ARG A 85 -1.59 -25.94 9.35
C ARG A 85 -2.65 -26.39 10.32
N GLU A 86 -3.79 -26.78 9.78
CA GLU A 86 -4.83 -27.50 10.48
C GLU A 86 -4.25 -28.88 10.85
N THR A 87 -3.45 -28.94 11.93
CA THR A 87 -3.03 -30.19 12.52
C THR A 87 -4.12 -30.63 13.48
N THR A 88 -5.11 -31.34 12.94
CA THR A 88 -6.03 -32.16 13.73
C THR A 88 -5.21 -33.26 14.42
N PHE A 89 -4.72 -33.00 15.63
CA PHE A 89 -4.23 -34.06 16.50
C PHE A 89 -5.44 -34.87 16.97
N LYS A 90 -5.80 -35.91 16.21
CA LYS A 90 -6.63 -36.99 16.74
C LYS A 90 -5.77 -37.77 17.73
N ALA A 91 -5.87 -37.43 19.01
CA ALA A 91 -5.40 -38.26 20.10
C ALA A 91 -6.27 -39.53 20.13
N SER A 92 -5.71 -40.65 19.64
CA SER A 92 -6.27 -41.97 19.88
C SER A 92 -5.88 -42.37 21.29
N ASN A 93 -6.83 -42.33 22.23
CA ASN A 93 -6.63 -42.85 23.58
C ASN A 93 -7.24 -44.26 23.64
N LYS A 94 -6.33 -45.22 23.84
CA LYS A 94 -6.40 -46.60 24.36
C LYS A 94 -7.73 -47.35 24.37
#